data_AF-A0A354NXL6-F1
#
_entry.id   AF-A0A354NXL6-F1
#
_cell.length_a   1.000
_cell.length_b   1.000
_cell.length_c   1.000
_cell.angle_alpha   90.00
_cell.angle_beta   90.00
_cell.angle_gamma   90.00
#
_symmetry.space_group_name_H-M   'P 1'
#
loop_
_entity.id
_entity.type
_entity.pdbx_description
1 polymer ?
#
loop_
_entity_poly.entity_id
_entity_poly.type
_entity_poly.pdbx_seq_one_letter_code
_entity_poly.pdbx_strand_id
1 'polypeptide(L)' 'MVVGANPNRQFPWDATFDEAVGQEQVLVGSPRTIKEYIASYVEESGCNYFVGSFQWGDVTHEEASRSLQLFTLEVMPDFV' A
#
# COMPACT_ATOMS: atom_id res chain seq x y z
N MET A 1 7.60 -21.32 -18.95
CA MET A 1 6.38 -21.31 -19.79
C MET A 1 5.39 -22.29 -19.19
N VAL A 2 4.35 -21.82 -18.50
CA VAL A 2 3.29 -22.70 -17.96
C VAL A 2 2.28 -22.92 -19.07
N VAL A 3 2.21 -24.14 -19.59
CA VAL A 3 1.24 -24.55 -20.60
C VAL A 3 -0.16 -24.56 -19.96
N GLY A 4 -1.09 -23.75 -20.47
CA GLY A 4 -2.50 -23.70 -20.02
C GLY A 4 -2.94 -22.42 -19.30
N ALA A 5 -2.09 -21.40 -19.17
CA ALA A 5 -2.54 -20.10 -18.66
C ALA A 5 -3.50 -19.41 -19.66
N ASN A 6 -4.67 -18.99 -19.19
CA ASN A 6 -5.59 -18.15 -19.97
C ASN A 6 -4.82 -16.89 -20.44
N PRO A 7 -4.75 -16.61 -21.76
CA PRO A 7 -4.02 -15.45 -22.27
C PRO A 7 -4.61 -14.10 -21.82
N ASN A 8 -5.85 -14.10 -21.32
CA ASN A 8 -6.52 -12.91 -20.76
C ASN A 8 -6.46 -12.88 -19.22
N ARG A 9 -5.67 -13.74 -18.58
CA ARG A 9 -5.51 -13.71 -17.12
C ARG A 9 -4.65 -12.52 -16.75
N GLN A 10 -5.28 -11.51 -16.15
CA GLN A 10 -4.58 -10.39 -15.57
C GLN A 10 -4.07 -10.77 -14.17
N PHE A 11 -2.79 -10.53 -13.93
CA PHE A 11 -2.16 -10.70 -12.63
C PHE A 11 -1.98 -9.36 -11.93
N PRO A 12 -1.91 -9.34 -10.59
CA PRO A 12 -1.68 -8.10 -9.83
C PRO A 12 -0.38 -7.36 -10.21
N TRP A 13 0.61 -8.07 -10.76
CA TRP A 13 1.89 -7.50 -11.20
C TRP A 13 1.91 -7.08 -12.68
N ASP A 14 0.79 -7.22 -13.39
CA ASP A 14 0.67 -6.71 -14.77
C ASP A 14 0.30 -5.22 -14.80
N ALA A 15 -0.16 -4.65 -13.67
CA ALA A 15 -0.51 -3.25 -13.54
C ALA A 15 0.74 -2.36 -13.61
N THR A 16 0.63 -1.22 -14.28
CA THR A 16 1.60 -0.14 -14.17
C THR A 16 1.54 0.49 -12.77
N PHE A 17 2.58 1.23 -12.40
CA PHE A 17 2.62 1.93 -11.11
C PHE A 17 1.41 2.86 -10.91
N ASP A 18 1.08 3.67 -11.92
CA ASP A 18 -0.04 4.61 -11.84
C ASP A 18 -1.39 3.90 -11.71
N GLU A 19 -1.57 2.77 -12.41
CA GLU A 19 -2.76 1.93 -12.26
C GLU A 19 -2.85 1.31 -10.87
N ALA A 20 -1.73 0.81 -10.32
CA ALA A 20 -1.68 0.23 -8.98
C ALA A 20 -2.01 1.27 -7.89
N VAL A 21 -1.52 2.50 -8.04
CA VAL A 21 -1.88 3.62 -7.16
C VAL A 21 -3.36 3.98 -7.33
N GLY A 22 -3.84 4.10 -8.57
CA GLY A 22 -5.23 4.47 -8.87
C GLY A 22 -6.26 3.42 -8.43
N GLN A 23 -5.86 2.16 -8.30
CA GLN A 23 -6.66 1.05 -7.77
C GLN A 23 -6.41 0.80 -6.29
N GLU A 24 -5.62 1.64 -5.62
CA GLU A 24 -5.23 1.51 -4.21
C GLU A 24 -4.59 0.15 -3.86
N GLN A 25 -3.94 -0.48 -4.84
CA GLN A 25 -3.14 -1.69 -4.64
C GLN A 25 -1.80 -1.40 -3.97
N VAL A 26 -1.31 -0.16 -4.15
CA VAL A 26 -0.16 0.39 -3.43
C VAL A 26 -0.51 1.78 -2.93
N LEU A 27 -0.18 2.07 -1.67
CA LEU A 27 -0.38 3.38 -1.07
C LEU A 27 0.95 4.11 -1.02
N VAL A 28 1.04 5.24 -1.73
CA VAL A 28 2.28 6.01 -1.85
C VAL A 28 1.98 7.49 -1.65
N GLY A 29 2.77 8.16 -0.81
CA GLY A 29 2.61 9.59 -0.59
C GLY A 29 3.24 10.09 0.69
N SER A 30 2.85 11.30 1.07
CA SER A 30 3.23 11.91 2.35
C SER A 30 2.48 11.24 3.52
N PRO A 31 2.94 11.40 4.77
CA PRO A 31 2.19 10.94 5.94
C PRO A 31 0.75 11.46 5.96
N ARG A 32 0.52 12.71 5.56
CA ARG A 32 -0.83 13.29 5.41
C ARG A 32 -1.68 12.47 4.43
N THR A 33 -1.14 12.16 3.25
CA THR A 33 -1.86 11.38 2.22
C THR A 33 -2.24 10.00 2.75
N ILE A 34 -1.33 9.32 3.45
CA ILE A 34 -1.62 7.99 4.02
C ILE A 34 -2.68 8.07 5.12
N LYS A 35 -2.70 9.13 5.93
CA LYS A 35 -3.77 9.35 6.91
C LYS A 35 -5.13 9.52 6.26
N GLU A 36 -5.21 10.25 5.16
CA GLU A 36 -6.45 10.43 4.41
C GLU A 36 -7.00 9.08 3.90
N TYR A 37 -6.14 8.19 3.36
CA TYR A 37 -6.53 6.82 3.00
C TYR A 37 -7.03 6.01 4.19
N ILE A 38 -6.26 5.95 5.29
CA ILE A 38 -6.64 5.13 6.45
C ILE A 38 -7.92 5.64 7.10
N ALA A 39 -8.12 6.96 7.17
CA ALA A 39 -9.35 7.54 7.68
C ALA A 39 -10.58 7.11 6.86
N SER A 40 -10.50 7.16 5.52
CA SER A 40 -11.55 6.65 4.63
C SER A 40 -11.80 5.16 4.87
N TYR A 41 -10.75 4.34 4.99
CA TYR A 41 -10.92 2.91 5.24
C TYR A 41 -11.60 2.60 6.57
N VAL A 42 -11.23 3.31 7.63
CA VAL A 42 -11.87 3.16 8.95
C VAL A 42 -13.34 3.59 8.89
N GLU A 43 -13.63 4.72 8.24
CA GLU A 43 -15.00 5.24 8.08
C GLU A 43 -15.88 4.29 7.27
N GLU A 44 -15.39 3.78 6.15
CA GLU A 44 -16.18 2.98 5.20
C GLU A 44 -16.34 1.53 5.64
N SER A 45 -15.31 0.93 6.26
CA SER A 45 -15.30 -0.49 6.61
C SER A 45 -15.54 -0.79 8.08
N GLY A 46 -15.36 0.19 8.97
CA GLY A 46 -15.35 -0.02 10.42
C GLY A 46 -14.16 -0.87 10.90
N CYS A 47 -13.09 -0.96 10.09
CA CYS A 47 -11.90 -1.71 10.46
C CYS A 47 -11.24 -1.11 11.71
N ASN A 48 -10.65 -1.98 12.52
CA ASN A 48 -9.93 -1.62 13.74
C ASN A 48 -8.47 -2.10 13.71
N TYR A 49 -8.01 -2.55 12.53
CA TYR A 49 -6.67 -3.08 12.35
C TYR A 49 -6.22 -2.86 10.91
N PHE A 50 -5.02 -2.30 10.76
CA PHE A 50 -4.39 -2.02 9.47
C PHE A 50 -3.04 -2.73 9.40
N VAL A 51 -2.82 -3.50 8.33
CA VAL A 51 -1.55 -4.21 8.07
C VAL A 51 -0.84 -3.56 6.89
N GLY A 52 0.33 -2.99 7.13
CA GLY A 52 1.19 -2.41 6.10
C GLY A 52 2.37 -3.33 5.76
N SER A 53 2.70 -3.42 4.47
CA SER A 53 3.96 -4.00 3.98
C SER A 53 4.84 -2.90 3.39
N PHE A 54 5.96 -2.60 4.04
CA PHE A 54 6.81 -1.45 3.70
C PHE A 54 7.99 -1.78 2.78
N GLN A 55 8.38 -3.06 2.68
CA GLN A 55 9.49 -3.50 1.86
C GLN A 55 9.00 -4.47 0.79
N TRP A 56 8.90 -3.98 -0.44
CA TRP A 56 8.43 -4.75 -1.59
C TRP A 56 9.21 -4.38 -2.85
N GLY A 57 9.40 -5.34 -3.75
CA GLY A 57 10.14 -5.13 -4.99
C GLY A 57 11.61 -4.77 -4.74
N ASP A 58 12.04 -3.63 -5.30
CA ASP A 58 13.39 -3.09 -5.24
C ASP A 58 13.59 -2.01 -4.17
N VAL A 59 12.58 -1.76 -3.32
CA VAL A 59 12.70 -0.85 -2.17
C VAL A 59 13.83 -1.31 -1.26
N THR A 60 14.81 -0.42 -1.07
CA THR A 60 15.96 -0.70 -0.21
C THR A 60 15.55 -0.78 1.25
N HIS A 61 16.41 -1.39 2.06
CA HIS A 61 16.19 -1.44 3.51
C HIS A 61 16.08 -0.04 4.14
N GLU A 62 16.88 0.91 3.67
CA GLU A 62 16.88 2.29 4.17
C GLU A 62 15.57 3.02 3.84
N GLU A 63 15.08 2.87 2.61
CA GLU A 63 13.80 3.44 2.18
C GLU A 63 12.62 2.83 2.95
N ALA A 64 12.57 1.50 3.07
CA ALA A 64 11.53 0.81 3.82
C ALA A 64 11.55 1.23 5.31
N SER A 65 12.73 1.31 5.91
CA SER A 65 12.89 1.74 7.31
C SER A 65 12.46 3.18 7.52
N ARG A 66 12.77 4.09 6.58
CA ARG A 66 12.31 5.47 6.63
C ARG A 66 10.79 5.57 6.52
N SER A 67 10.16 4.84 5.61
CA SER A 67 8.71 4.80 5.46
C SER A 67 8.02 4.25 6.72
N LEU A 68 8.57 3.20 7.33
CA LEU A 68 8.06 2.65 8.59
C LEU A 68 8.20 3.65 9.75
N GLN A 69 9.32 4.38 9.83
CA GLN A 69 9.51 5.43 10.84
C GLN A 69 8.49 6.56 10.68
N LEU A 70 8.31 7.08 9.47
CA LEU A 70 7.31 8.11 9.18
C LEU A 70 5.90 7.63 9.51
N PHE A 71 5.56 6.40 9.14
CA PHE A 71 4.26 5.82 9.45
C PHE A 71 4.02 5.72 10.97
N THR A 72 5.02 5.22 11.70
CA THR A 72 4.92 5.05 13.16
C THR A 72 4.82 6.38 13.89
N LEU A 73 5.54 7.41 13.42
CA LEU A 73 5.63 8.69 14.11
C LEU A 73 4.54 9.69 13.70
N GLU A 74 4.05 9.64 12.46
CA GLU A 74 3.18 10.68 11.91
C GLU A 74 1.78 10.20 11.48
N VAL A 75 1.59 8.88 11.32
CA VAL A 75 0.33 8.28 10.87
C VAL A 75 -0.36 7.55 12.03
N MET A 76 0.32 6.57 12.64
CA MET A 76 -0.28 5.74 13.70
C MET A 76 -0.88 6.52 14.87
N PRO A 77 -0.28 7.62 15.39
CA PRO A 77 -0.83 8.33 16.54
C PRO A 77 -2.26 8.87 16.38
N ASP A 78 -2.75 9.01 15.14
CA ASP A 78 -4.10 9.52 14.87
C ASP A 78 -5.17 8.39 14.94
N PHE A 79 -4.76 7.12 15.07
CA PHE A 79 -5.63 5.93 14.99
C PHE A 79 -5.44 4.90 16.13
N VAL A 80 -4.60 5.20 17.13
CA VAL A 80 -4.30 4.32 18.29
C VAL A 80 -5.00 4.75 19.57
#